data_AF-A0A954UX32-F1
#
_entry.id   AF-A0A954UX32-F1
#
_cell.length_a   1.000
_cell.length_b   1.000
_cell.length_c   1.000
_cell.angle_alpha   90.00
_cell.angle_beta   90.00
_cell.angle_gamma   90.00
#
_symmetry.space_group_name_H-M   'P 1'
#
loop_
_entity.id
_entity.type
_entity.pdbx_description
1 polymer ?
#
loop_
_entity_poly.entity_id
_entity_poly.type
_entity_poly.pdbx_seq_one_letter_code
_entity_poly.pdbx_strand_id
1 'polypeptide(L)'
;SLRRMAAIDRNVLRLGAYEILMTDTPGRVVINEAVELAKRYGDRQSGQFVNGILDRVLHQTASSSVDGDPPQDAAIAEATGNQTAGNQATAESASSSPDIHQPARSDAPPPKVNHGRFQTT
;
A
#
# COMPACT_ATOMS: atom_id res chain seq x y z
N SER A 1 30.95 15.81 -8.73
CA SER A 1 30.16 15.09 -7.70
C SER A 1 29.22 14.02 -8.27
N LEU A 2 28.54 14.22 -9.41
CA LEU A 2 27.65 13.21 -10.03
C LEU A 2 28.33 11.89 -10.45
N ARG A 3 29.64 11.92 -10.77
CA ARG A 3 30.40 10.70 -11.10
C ARG A 3 30.57 9.74 -9.93
N ARG A 4 30.47 10.24 -8.69
CA ARG A 4 30.61 9.42 -7.46
C ARG A 4 29.30 8.82 -6.96
N MET A 5 28.18 9.21 -7.57
CA MET A 5 26.87 8.64 -7.26
C MET A 5 26.76 7.25 -7.88
N ALA A 6 26.05 6.35 -7.20
CA ALA A 6 25.68 5.06 -7.78
C ALA A 6 25.03 5.26 -9.15
N ALA A 7 25.39 4.40 -10.11
CA ALA A 7 24.93 4.54 -11.48
C ALA A 7 23.39 4.45 -11.57
N ILE A 8 22.79 3.59 -10.74
CA ILE A 8 21.34 3.42 -10.64
C ILE A 8 20.68 4.69 -10.13
N ASP A 9 21.07 5.20 -8.95
CA ASP A 9 20.51 6.43 -8.38
C ASP A 9 20.58 7.59 -9.36
N ARG A 10 21.73 7.76 -10.04
CA ARG A 10 21.91 8.82 -11.03
C ARG A 10 20.95 8.68 -12.21
N ASN A 11 20.72 7.46 -12.69
CA ASN A 11 19.83 7.23 -13.83
C ASN A 11 18.36 7.38 -13.44
N VAL A 12 17.97 6.89 -12.26
CA VAL A 12 16.62 7.08 -11.70
C VAL A 12 16.32 8.56 -11.51
N LEU A 13 17.24 9.33 -10.93
CA LEU A 13 17.08 10.76 -10.75
C LEU A 13 16.95 11.51 -12.08
N ARG A 14 17.68 11.10 -13.12
CA ARG A 14 17.56 11.71 -14.46
C ARG A 14 16.21 11.44 -15.08
N LEU A 15 15.72 10.20 -14.98
CA LEU A 15 14.42 9.82 -15.53
C LEU A 15 13.29 10.56 -14.79
N GLY A 16 13.29 10.50 -13.45
CA GLY A 16 12.27 11.16 -12.63
C GLY A 16 12.28 12.67 -12.80
N ALA A 17 13.45 13.31 -12.86
CA ALA A 17 13.53 14.75 -13.12
C ALA A 17 13.04 15.11 -14.53
N TYR A 18 13.36 14.29 -15.54
CA TYR A 18 12.88 14.51 -16.90
C TYR A 18 11.36 14.45 -16.97
N GLU A 19 10.74 13.42 -16.38
CA GLU A 19 9.28 13.28 -16.39
C GLU A 19 8.59 14.43 -15.64
N ILE A 20 9.11 14.85 -14.49
CA ILE A 20 8.57 16.00 -13.73
C ILE A 20 8.66 17.30 -14.53
N LEU A 21 9.72 17.50 -15.31
CA LEU A 21 10.00 18.79 -15.96
C LEU A 21 9.48 18.90 -17.39
N MET A 22 9.33 17.78 -18.08
CA MET A 22 9.15 17.76 -19.55
C MET A 22 7.91 16.99 -20.00
N THR A 23 7.12 16.43 -19.08
CA THR A 23 5.93 15.64 -19.41
C THR A 23 4.73 16.05 -18.56
N ASP A 24 3.54 15.62 -18.98
CA ASP A 24 2.28 15.89 -18.28
C ASP A 24 1.96 14.84 -17.18
N THR A 25 2.94 14.00 -16.82
CA THR A 25 2.75 12.97 -15.80
C THR A 25 2.70 13.61 -14.41
N PRO A 26 1.71 13.30 -13.55
CA PRO A 26 1.62 13.87 -12.21
C PRO A 26 2.89 13.61 -11.39
N GLY A 27 3.52 14.66 -10.87
CA GLY A 27 4.83 14.58 -10.21
C GLY A 27 4.88 13.59 -9.04
N ARG A 28 3.79 13.44 -8.27
CA ARG A 28 3.70 12.44 -7.19
C ARG A 28 3.78 11.02 -7.70
N VAL A 29 3.14 10.73 -8.84
CA VAL A 29 3.21 9.40 -9.47
C VAL A 29 4.63 9.12 -9.93
N VAL A 30 5.27 10.09 -10.61
CA VAL A 30 6.68 9.97 -11.05
C VAL A 30 7.61 9.68 -9.86
N ILE A 31 7.43 10.39 -8.74
CA ILE A 31 8.24 10.19 -7.53
C ILE A 31 8.03 8.79 -6.97
N ASN A 32 6.78 8.32 -6.87
CA ASN A 32 6.49 6.97 -6.38
C ASN A 32 7.16 5.89 -7.23
N GLU A 33 7.03 5.95 -8.56
CA GLU A 33 7.65 4.99 -9.47
C GLU A 33 9.18 5.05 -9.41
N ALA A 34 9.77 6.25 -9.34
CA ALA A 34 11.21 6.42 -9.20
C ALA A 34 11.73 5.82 -7.88
N VAL A 35 11.00 5.96 -6.77
CA VAL A 35 11.35 5.38 -5.48
C VAL A 35 11.29 3.86 -5.53
N GLU A 36 10.26 3.28 -6.15
CA GLU A 36 10.15 1.82 -6.30
C GLU A 36 11.28 1.25 -7.19
N LEU A 37 11.65 1.93 -8.27
CA LEU A 37 12.82 1.58 -9.08
C LEU A 37 14.12 1.65 -8.26
N ALA A 38 14.29 2.69 -7.45
CA ALA A 38 15.46 2.87 -6.59
C ALA A 38 15.56 1.79 -5.51
N LYS A 39 14.44 1.37 -4.92
CA LYS A 39 14.40 0.26 -3.96
C LYS A 39 14.72 -1.09 -4.61
N ARG A 40 14.25 -1.31 -5.84
CA ARG A 40 14.43 -2.58 -6.55
C ARG A 40 15.87 -2.77 -7.03
N TYR A 41 16.53 -1.72 -7.50
CA TYR A 41 17.83 -1.81 -8.19
C TYR A 41 18.98 -1.08 -7.49
N GLY A 42 18.68 -0.18 -6.55
CA GLY A 42 19.67 0.59 -5.81
C GLY A 42 20.06 -0.07 -4.48
N ASP A 43 20.75 0.69 -3.65
CA ASP A 43 21.14 0.29 -2.30
C ASP A 43 20.00 0.55 -1.30
N ARG A 44 20.16 0.06 -0.07
CA ARG A 44 19.19 0.26 1.02
C ARG A 44 18.78 1.71 1.26
N GLN A 45 19.64 2.67 0.92
CA GLN A 45 19.40 4.11 1.12
C GLN A 45 18.83 4.81 -0.13
N SER A 46 18.83 4.13 -1.29
CA SER A 46 18.48 4.73 -2.58
C SER A 46 17.04 5.24 -2.62
N GLY A 47 16.08 4.48 -2.08
CA GLY A 47 14.68 4.91 -2.05
C GLY A 47 14.47 6.25 -1.32
N GLN A 48 15.03 6.40 -0.12
CA GLN A 48 14.94 7.64 0.65
C GLN A 48 15.70 8.79 -0.01
N PHE A 49 16.88 8.50 -0.55
CA PHE A 49 17.70 9.49 -1.25
C PHE A 49 16.97 10.03 -2.50
N VAL A 50 16.43 9.16 -3.34
CA VAL A 50 15.69 9.54 -4.55
C VAL A 50 14.44 10.34 -4.20
N ASN A 51 13.66 9.90 -3.21
CA ASN A 51 12.47 10.62 -2.76
C ASN A 51 12.80 12.06 -2.37
N GLY A 52 13.80 12.25 -1.49
CA GLY A 52 14.17 13.57 -0.99
C GLY A 52 14.68 14.53 -2.07
N ILE A 53 15.35 14.02 -3.10
CA ILE A 53 15.83 14.86 -4.22
C ILE A 53 14.68 15.22 -5.17
N LEU A 54 13.86 14.25 -5.59
CA LEU A 54 12.78 14.50 -6.54
C LEU A 54 11.65 15.32 -5.94
N ASP A 55 11.34 15.16 -4.65
CA ASP A 55 10.42 16.06 -3.93
C ASP A 55 10.91 17.50 -4.06
N ARG A 56 12.19 17.76 -3.83
CA ARG A 56 12.73 19.13 -3.93
C ARG A 56 12.65 19.69 -5.35
N VAL A 57 12.84 18.85 -6.37
CA VAL A 57 12.66 19.24 -7.77
C VAL A 57 11.20 19.62 -8.03
N LEU A 58 10.24 18.81 -7.58
CA LEU A 58 8.80 19.07 -7.74
C LEU A 58 8.36 20.38 -7.04
N HIS A 59 8.87 20.65 -5.84
CA HIS A 59 8.53 21.89 -5.14
C HIS A 59 9.11 23.14 -5.84
N GLN A 60 10.27 23.02 -6.49
CA GLN A 60 10.86 24.12 -7.24
C GLN A 60 10.03 24.48 -8.48
N THR A 61 9.45 23.49 -9.15
CA THR A 61 8.57 23.73 -10.31
C THR A 61 7.21 24.26 -9.88
N ALA A 62 6.62 23.70 -8.81
CA ALA A 62 5.33 24.14 -8.27
C ALA A 62 5.36 25.56 -7.69
N SER A 63 6.50 26.01 -7.13
CA SER A 63 6.66 27.39 -6.66
C SER A 63 6.57 28.47 -7.76
N SER A 64 6.44 28.05 -9.02
CA SER A 64 6.24 28.92 -10.19
C SER A 64 4.79 29.02 -10.66
N SER A 65 3.86 28.21 -10.12
CA SER A 65 2.42 28.30 -10.42
C SER A 65 1.60 27.71 -9.29
N VAL A 66 0.86 28.58 -8.59
CA VAL A 66 -0.30 28.20 -7.78
C VAL A 66 -1.23 27.36 -8.69
N ASP A 67 -1.79 26.27 -8.13
CA ASP A 67 -2.71 25.29 -8.74
C ASP A 67 -2.08 23.98 -9.23
N GLY A 68 -2.46 22.86 -8.58
CA GLY A 68 -2.22 21.52 -9.14
C GLY A 68 -2.16 20.38 -8.13
N ASP A 69 -3.31 20.02 -7.57
CA ASP A 69 -3.83 18.66 -7.32
C ASP A 69 -4.57 18.61 -5.96
N PRO A 70 -5.92 18.59 -5.94
CA PRO A 70 -6.65 18.38 -4.70
C PRO A 70 -6.38 16.96 -4.16
N PRO A 71 -6.46 16.75 -2.83
CA PRO A 71 -6.37 15.41 -2.25
C PRO A 71 -7.38 14.47 -2.90
N GLN A 72 -6.95 13.27 -3.27
CA GLN A 72 -7.76 12.25 -3.96
C GLN A 72 -8.93 11.71 -3.11
N ASP A 73 -9.13 12.24 -1.90
CA ASP A 73 -10.21 11.85 -0.99
C ASP A 73 -11.59 12.43 -1.41
N ALA A 74 -11.64 13.32 -2.41
CA ALA A 74 -12.87 13.98 -2.86
C ALA A 74 -13.68 13.20 -3.92
N ALA A 75 -13.24 12.02 -4.37
CA ALA A 75 -13.89 11.27 -5.46
C ALA A 75 -14.95 10.24 -5.01
N ILE A 76 -15.48 10.32 -3.78
CA ILE A 76 -16.55 9.43 -3.28
C ILE A 76 -17.77 10.23 -2.84
N ALA A 77 -18.43 10.94 -3.76
CA ALA A 77 -19.77 11.46 -3.54
C ALA A 77 -20.57 11.57 -4.85
N GLU A 78 -21.56 10.68 -4.95
CA GLU A 78 -22.88 10.89 -5.58
C GLU A 78 -23.04 10.85 -7.12
N ALA A 79 -23.54 9.70 -7.60
CA ALA A 79 -24.74 9.55 -8.46
C ALA A 79 -24.89 8.06 -8.83
N THR A 80 -26.03 7.38 -8.90
CA THR A 80 -27.44 7.66 -8.61
C THR A 80 -28.13 6.29 -8.74
N GLY A 81 -28.96 5.93 -7.77
CA GLY A 81 -29.86 4.79 -7.91
C GLY A 81 -30.99 5.09 -8.89
N ASN A 82 -31.35 4.11 -9.72
CA ASN A 82 -32.74 3.82 -10.08
C ASN A 82 -32.83 2.51 -10.88
N GLN A 83 -33.23 1.41 -10.23
CA GLN A 83 -34.03 0.34 -10.85
C GLN A 83 -35.00 -0.20 -9.80
N THR A 84 -36.27 0.17 -9.94
CA THR A 84 -37.44 -0.33 -9.19
C THR A 84 -38.32 -1.18 -10.10
N ALA A 85 -39.05 -2.10 -9.47
CA ALA A 85 -40.07 -3.04 -9.97
C ALA A 85 -39.46 -4.40 -10.39
N GLY A 86 -39.80 -5.53 -9.79
CA GLY A 86 -40.96 -5.88 -8.98
C GLY A 86 -41.54 -7.18 -9.56
N ASN A 87 -41.57 -8.25 -8.75
CA ASN A 87 -42.72 -9.15 -8.54
C ASN A 87 -42.35 -10.63 -8.27
N GLN A 88 -43.16 -11.20 -7.36
CA GLN A 88 -43.48 -12.61 -7.06
C GLN A 88 -42.66 -13.27 -5.93
N ALA A 89 -43.23 -13.36 -4.70
CA ALA A 89 -44.22 -14.35 -4.21
C ALA A 89 -43.50 -15.64 -3.74
N THR A 90 -43.72 -16.30 -2.60
CA THR A 90 -44.83 -16.40 -1.61
C THR A 90 -44.35 -17.30 -0.45
N ALA A 91 -44.96 -17.13 0.75
CA ALA A 91 -45.20 -18.16 1.80
C ALA A 91 -43.97 -18.75 2.56
N GLU A 92 -43.98 -19.12 3.84
CA GLU A 92 -45.02 -19.29 4.87
C GLU A 92 -44.32 -19.43 6.26
N SER A 93 -45.04 -19.07 7.32
CA SER A 93 -44.66 -19.15 8.73
C SER A 93 -44.82 -20.54 9.33
N ALA A 94 -43.98 -20.89 10.33
CA ALA A 94 -44.28 -21.63 11.59
C ALA A 94 -43.02 -22.39 12.07
N SER A 95 -42.41 -22.04 13.23
CA SER A 95 -42.76 -22.53 14.58
C SER A 95 -42.72 -24.06 14.73
N SER A 96 -41.67 -24.61 15.34
CA SER A 96 -41.73 -25.47 16.55
C SER A 96 -40.38 -26.13 16.90
N SER A 97 -40.00 -25.99 18.17
CA SER A 97 -38.90 -26.52 19.03
C SER A 97 -38.61 -28.04 18.98
N PRO A 98 -37.76 -28.64 19.88
CA PRO A 98 -36.38 -28.34 20.34
C PRO A 98 -35.45 -29.59 20.44
N ASP A 99 -34.21 -29.35 20.90
CA ASP A 99 -33.35 -30.21 21.77
C ASP A 99 -32.61 -31.43 21.17
N ILE A 100 -31.27 -31.48 21.34
CA ILE A 100 -30.48 -32.54 22.01
C ILE A 100 -29.00 -32.08 22.14
N HIS A 101 -28.65 -31.75 23.39
CA HIS A 101 -27.40 -31.97 24.13
C HIS A 101 -26.18 -32.64 23.41
N GLN A 102 -25.01 -31.99 23.44
CA GLN A 102 -23.75 -32.69 23.79
C GLN A 102 -22.68 -31.75 24.41
N PRO A 103 -21.97 -32.16 25.48
CA PRO A 103 -21.09 -31.28 26.25
C PRO A 103 -19.60 -31.33 25.83
N ALA A 104 -18.89 -30.31 26.33
CA ALA A 104 -17.50 -29.96 26.12
C ALA A 104 -16.45 -31.09 26.18
N ARG A 105 -15.43 -30.98 25.31
CA ARG A 105 -14.13 -31.64 25.48
C ARG A 105 -13.04 -30.56 25.53
N SER A 106 -12.42 -30.47 26.70
CA SER A 106 -11.21 -29.74 27.01
C SER A 106 -10.02 -30.34 26.24
N ASP A 107 -9.30 -29.55 25.45
CA ASP A 107 -8.03 -29.95 24.87
C ASP A 107 -6.91 -29.18 25.58
N ALA A 108 -6.16 -29.90 26.41
CA ALA A 108 -5.07 -29.37 27.23
C ALA A 108 -3.83 -29.09 26.37
N PRO A 109 -2.96 -28.13 26.74
CA PRO A 109 -1.73 -27.86 26.00
C PRO A 109 -0.71 -29.00 26.14
N PRO A 110 0.12 -29.27 25.11
CA PRO A 110 1.11 -30.34 25.15
C PRO A 110 2.25 -30.05 26.16
N PRO A 111 2.88 -31.08 26.74
CA PRO A 111 3.92 -30.91 27.76
C PRO A 111 5.23 -30.38 27.16
N LYS A 112 5.91 -29.52 27.94
CA LYS A 112 7.22 -28.96 27.60
C LYS A 112 8.32 -30.00 27.80
N VAL A 113 9.05 -30.32 26.72
CA VAL A 113 10.26 -31.17 26.79
C VAL A 113 11.42 -30.37 27.35
N ASN A 114 11.88 -30.73 28.55
CA ASN A 114 13.06 -30.15 29.19
C ASN A 114 14.30 -30.93 28.73
N HIS A 115 15.13 -30.34 27.88
CA HIS A 115 16.42 -30.93 27.51
C HIS A 115 17.43 -30.66 28.62
N GLY A 116 17.47 -31.59 29.57
CA GLY A 116 18.44 -31.64 30.65
C GLY A 116 19.87 -31.66 30.12
N ARG A 117 20.64 -30.70 30.63
CA ARG A 117 22.10 -30.57 30.58
C ARG A 117 22.80 -31.88 30.94
N PHE A 118 23.50 -32.49 29.98
CA PHE A 118 24.53 -33.48 30.27
C PHE A 118 25.88 -32.75 30.37
N GLN A 119 26.39 -32.63 31.59
CA GLN A 119 27.83 -32.42 31.82
C GLN A 119 28.49 -33.81 31.83
N THR A 120 29.59 -33.97 31.12
CA THR A 120 30.44 -35.15 31.25
C THR A 120 31.89 -34.75 30.96
N THR A 121 32.76 -35.16 31.89
CA THR A 121 34.24 -35.11 31.93
C THR A 121 34.92 -33.76 31.86
#